data_AF-A0A063ZEP4-F1
#
_entry.id   AF-A0A063ZEP4-F1
#
_cell.length_a   1.000
_cell.length_b   1.000
_cell.length_c   1.000
_cell.angle_alpha   90.00
_cell.angle_beta   90.00
_cell.angle_gamma   90.00
#
_symmetry.space_group_name_H-M   'P 1'
#
loop_
_entity.id
_entity.type
_entity.pdbx_description
1 polymer ?
#
loop_
_entity_poly.entity_id
_entity_poly.type
_entity_poly.pdbx_seq_one_letter_code
_entity_poly.pdbx_strand_id
1 'polypeptide(L)'
;MDAKHTALEKYFGYTSFLPHQEEIVDAVLAGRDVLAVMATGGGKSLCYQLPALVFGGLTVVVSPLIALMKDQVDGLRANGIPAATINSSLGYGEQKIVERVILEGRIRVLYVSPERAVQPFFLSLIAKADVRLIAVDEAHCISMWGHNFRPEYRRLRALKERFPAVPVIALTATAIPAVANDIAVQLNLSNPARFVGSFNRENLTYRVVQKARYFPRLVTYLREHPDDAGIIYCFSQKATEELAKKLQEKGFSALPYHAGLPDSVRAEHQEAFSRGDTAIICATVAFGMGIDKPDVRFVIHTDLPKNIESYYQETGRAGRDGEKSDCILFYSRGDYGTIRYIIEKEDGDATQKDIAYRKAGAMLDYCETTGCRRKFLLAYFGESYPEERCGACDRCETPVKVFDGTEVASAVISCIRETGERFGASYVADVLAGSKSARIRENGHDRLAAYGSGRGYTRDQWLLFIQEMVGKGFVASTGGRYPVLVSNDRSRAVLAGKIPVPLAEPRPEGVIAARVENDYDEALFLRLRRLRKVVADLDHVPPFVVFHDRSLKEMATSYPTTGVAFLEIYGVSEAKLKRYGRRFLDAIDKHCAEHGIGPEQRSG
;
A
#
# COMPACT_ATOMS: atom_id res chain seq x y z
N MET A 1 5.04 35.48 -8.40
CA MET A 1 4.61 34.13 -7.98
C MET A 1 3.34 34.28 -7.17
N ASP A 2 2.34 33.45 -7.47
CA ASP A 2 1.14 33.30 -6.65
C ASP A 2 1.54 32.86 -5.22
N ALA A 3 0.78 33.27 -4.20
CA ALA A 3 1.07 33.01 -2.79
C ALA A 3 1.24 31.51 -2.49
N LYS A 4 0.52 30.64 -3.20
CA LYS A 4 0.64 29.18 -3.10
C LYS A 4 1.99 28.66 -3.60
N HIS A 5 2.53 29.16 -4.72
CA HIS A 5 3.84 28.74 -5.25
C HIS A 5 4.98 29.23 -4.36
N THR A 6 4.88 30.46 -3.86
CA THR A 6 5.87 30.98 -2.90
C THR A 6 5.91 30.14 -1.62
N ALA A 7 4.74 29.74 -1.09
CA ALA A 7 4.68 28.89 0.10
C ALA A 7 5.17 27.45 -0.19
N LEU A 8 4.89 26.92 -1.38
CA LEU A 8 5.34 25.61 -1.84
C LEU A 8 6.87 25.53 -1.84
N GLU A 9 7.52 26.49 -2.50
CA GLU A 9 8.98 26.55 -2.61
C GLU A 9 9.63 26.83 -1.25
N LYS A 10 9.14 27.85 -0.53
CA LYS A 10 9.74 28.28 0.75
C LYS A 10 9.67 27.22 1.85
N TYR A 11 8.51 26.60 2.06
CA TYR A 11 8.30 25.71 3.21
C TYR A 11 8.52 24.23 2.88
N PHE A 12 8.26 23.82 1.64
CA PHE A 12 8.34 22.41 1.25
C PHE A 12 9.50 22.12 0.30
N GLY A 13 10.10 23.14 -0.33
CA GLY A 13 11.24 22.97 -1.25
C GLY A 13 10.84 22.31 -2.58
N TYR A 14 9.57 22.48 -3.01
CA TYR A 14 9.08 21.96 -4.29
C TYR A 14 8.91 23.10 -5.29
N THR A 15 9.34 22.89 -6.54
CA THR A 15 9.21 23.85 -7.64
C THR A 15 7.94 23.62 -8.48
N SER A 16 7.35 22.43 -8.39
CA SER A 16 6.15 22.04 -9.13
C SER A 16 5.21 21.17 -8.30
N PHE A 17 3.92 21.21 -8.62
CA PHE A 17 2.91 20.32 -8.05
C PHE A 17 2.92 18.95 -8.72
N LEU A 18 2.51 17.92 -7.97
CA LEU A 18 2.13 16.63 -8.54
C LEU A 18 0.77 16.73 -9.26
N PRO A 19 0.43 15.77 -10.15
CA PRO A 19 -0.87 15.78 -10.83
C PRO A 19 -2.06 15.92 -9.87
N HIS A 20 -3.04 16.75 -10.26
CA HIS A 20 -4.23 17.17 -9.49
C HIS A 20 -3.97 17.93 -8.18
N GLN A 21 -2.74 17.96 -7.67
CA GLN A 21 -2.44 18.57 -6.38
C GLN A 21 -2.72 20.08 -6.39
N GLU A 22 -2.35 20.77 -7.47
CA GLU A 22 -2.64 22.20 -7.63
C GLU A 22 -4.14 22.47 -7.72
N GLU A 23 -4.87 21.71 -8.54
CA GLU A 23 -6.32 21.85 -8.70
C GLU A 23 -7.08 21.62 -7.39
N ILE A 24 -6.62 20.66 -6.58
CA ILE A 24 -7.15 20.40 -5.24
C ILE A 24 -6.89 21.60 -4.33
N VAL A 25 -5.65 22.08 -4.29
CA VAL A 25 -5.27 23.26 -3.49
C VAL A 25 -6.12 24.47 -3.88
N ASP A 26 -6.31 24.72 -5.18
CA ASP A 26 -7.12 25.83 -5.69
C ASP A 26 -8.59 25.69 -5.29
N ALA A 27 -9.15 24.48 -5.36
CA ALA A 27 -10.51 24.23 -4.91
C ALA A 27 -10.68 24.51 -3.42
N VAL A 28 -9.71 24.11 -2.59
CA VAL A 28 -9.71 24.40 -1.14
C VAL A 28 -9.61 25.90 -0.91
N LEU A 29 -8.64 26.59 -1.54
CA LEU A 29 -8.43 28.03 -1.39
C LEU A 29 -9.62 28.88 -1.86
N ALA A 30 -10.40 28.37 -2.82
CA ALA A 30 -11.67 28.95 -3.24
C ALA A 30 -12.82 28.73 -2.24
N GLY A 31 -12.57 28.10 -1.08
CA GLY A 31 -13.55 27.85 -0.03
C GLY A 31 -14.53 26.72 -0.35
N ARG A 32 -14.22 25.85 -1.31
CA ARG A 32 -15.07 24.70 -1.65
C ARG A 32 -14.75 23.50 -0.76
N ASP A 33 -15.78 22.71 -0.47
CA ASP A 33 -15.57 21.37 0.05
C ASP A 33 -14.89 20.51 -1.04
N VAL A 34 -14.05 19.56 -0.63
CA VAL A 34 -13.26 18.72 -1.54
C VAL A 34 -13.31 17.27 -1.10
N LEU A 35 -13.46 16.37 -2.07
CA LEU A 35 -13.22 14.94 -1.92
C LEU A 35 -12.10 14.53 -2.89
N ALA A 36 -10.96 14.16 -2.34
CA ALA A 36 -9.77 13.77 -3.10
C ALA A 36 -9.42 12.30 -2.84
N VAL A 37 -9.49 11.47 -3.89
CA VAL A 37 -8.99 10.10 -3.89
C VAL A 37 -7.67 10.08 -4.63
N MET A 38 -6.56 9.92 -3.90
CA MET A 38 -5.21 10.01 -4.45
C MET A 38 -4.36 8.85 -3.94
N ALA A 39 -3.72 8.10 -4.83
CA ALA A 39 -2.85 6.98 -4.47
C ALA A 39 -1.83 7.32 -3.35
N THR A 40 -1.33 6.28 -2.67
CA THR A 40 -0.21 6.47 -1.73
C THR A 40 1.00 7.05 -2.47
N GLY A 41 1.69 8.01 -1.85
CA GLY A 41 2.75 8.78 -2.51
C GLY A 41 2.28 9.98 -3.34
N GLY A 42 0.98 10.12 -3.63
CA GLY A 42 0.45 11.25 -4.42
C GLY A 42 0.46 12.63 -3.73
N GLY A 43 1.17 12.80 -2.60
CA GLY A 43 1.28 14.11 -1.95
C GLY A 43 0.00 14.64 -1.28
N LYS A 44 -0.87 13.76 -0.75
CA LYS A 44 -2.13 14.11 -0.08
C LYS A 44 -1.97 15.16 1.03
N SER A 45 -0.94 15.04 1.86
CA SER A 45 -0.74 15.97 2.99
C SER A 45 -0.61 17.42 2.54
N LEU A 46 0.06 17.67 1.41
CA LEU A 46 0.25 19.01 0.89
C LEU A 46 -1.08 19.70 0.52
N CYS A 47 -2.09 18.92 0.11
CA CYS A 47 -3.39 19.42 -0.31
C CYS A 47 -4.17 20.14 0.82
N TYR A 48 -3.80 19.91 2.08
CA TYR A 48 -4.34 20.65 3.22
C TYR A 48 -3.27 21.44 3.99
N GLN A 49 -2.00 21.01 3.97
CA GLN A 49 -0.92 21.73 4.64
C GLN A 49 -0.56 23.03 3.93
N LEU A 50 -0.55 23.06 2.59
CA LEU A 50 -0.25 24.28 1.85
C LEU A 50 -1.38 25.32 2.00
N PRO A 51 -2.68 24.98 1.83
CA PRO A 51 -3.76 25.91 2.14
C PRO A 51 -3.76 26.44 3.58
N ALA A 52 -3.35 25.64 4.56
CA ALA A 52 -3.23 26.08 5.95
C ALA A 52 -2.26 27.27 6.12
N LEU A 53 -1.21 27.35 5.29
CA LEU A 53 -0.26 28.45 5.29
C LEU A 53 -0.81 29.70 4.58
N VAL A 54 -1.58 29.50 3.51
CA VAL A 54 -2.14 30.58 2.69
C VAL A 54 -3.34 31.23 3.37
N PHE A 55 -4.26 30.45 3.95
CA PHE A 55 -5.42 30.98 4.66
C PHE A 55 -5.05 31.75 5.94
N GLY A 56 -3.96 31.34 6.59
CA GLY A 56 -3.75 31.68 7.99
C GLY A 56 -4.80 31.03 8.90
N GLY A 57 -4.90 31.51 10.14
CA GLY A 57 -5.76 30.89 11.16
C GLY A 57 -5.32 29.46 11.50
N LEU A 58 -6.29 28.64 11.92
CA LEU A 58 -6.12 27.26 12.35
C LEU A 58 -6.72 26.29 11.31
N THR A 59 -5.93 25.31 10.90
CA THR A 59 -6.40 24.13 10.18
C THR A 59 -6.48 22.94 11.13
N VAL A 60 -7.65 22.29 11.19
CA VAL A 60 -7.87 21.08 12.00
C VAL A 60 -7.79 19.86 11.09
N VAL A 61 -6.89 18.93 11.39
CA VAL A 61 -6.67 17.70 10.63
C VAL A 61 -7.08 16.50 11.47
N VAL A 62 -8.15 15.83 11.08
CA VAL A 62 -8.59 14.57 11.69
C VAL A 62 -7.84 13.42 11.03
N SER A 63 -7.14 12.61 11.82
CA SER A 63 -6.35 11.47 11.34
C SER A 63 -6.58 10.26 12.25
N PRO A 64 -6.59 9.01 11.74
CA PRO A 64 -6.96 7.85 12.56
C PRO A 64 -5.86 7.38 13.53
N LEU A 65 -4.61 7.80 13.32
CA LEU A 65 -3.47 7.23 14.04
C LEU A 65 -2.57 8.27 14.68
N ILE A 66 -2.30 8.05 15.97
CA ILE A 66 -1.39 8.87 16.79
C ILE A 66 0.03 8.88 16.20
N ALA A 67 0.55 7.75 15.75
CA ALA A 67 1.88 7.66 15.15
C ALA A 67 2.00 8.54 13.89
N LEU A 68 1.00 8.50 13.00
CA LEU A 68 0.97 9.33 11.80
C LEU A 68 0.87 10.83 12.14
N MET A 69 0.08 11.19 13.15
CA MET A 69 0.00 12.58 13.61
C MET A 69 1.37 13.08 14.09
N LYS A 70 2.11 12.25 14.84
CA LYS A 70 3.44 12.61 15.33
C LYS A 70 4.39 12.89 14.16
N ASP A 71 4.50 11.96 13.22
CA ASP A 71 5.39 12.10 12.06
C ASP A 71 5.06 13.35 11.23
N GLN A 72 3.76 13.64 11.02
CA GLN A 72 3.35 14.85 10.29
C GLN A 72 3.65 16.13 11.07
N VAL A 73 3.43 16.15 12.38
CA VAL A 73 3.74 17.31 13.24
C VAL A 73 5.25 17.57 13.28
N ASP A 74 6.07 16.53 13.41
CA ASP A 74 7.52 16.63 13.44
C ASP A 74 8.06 17.14 12.09
N GLY A 75 7.53 16.64 10.97
CA GLY A 75 7.86 17.12 9.63
C GLY A 75 7.49 18.60 9.40
N LEU A 76 6.28 19.01 9.80
CA LEU A 76 5.86 20.41 9.72
C LEU A 76 6.76 21.33 10.57
N ARG A 77 7.11 20.92 11.79
CA ARG A 77 8.02 21.67 12.66
C ARG A 77 9.43 21.78 12.09
N ALA A 78 9.94 20.70 11.48
CA ALA A 78 11.23 20.72 10.80
C ALA A 78 11.25 21.72 9.62
N ASN A 79 10.10 21.92 8.96
CA ASN A 79 9.89 22.93 7.92
C ASN A 79 9.60 24.34 8.48
N GLY A 80 9.65 24.53 9.81
CA GLY A 80 9.38 25.81 10.46
C GLY A 80 7.88 26.17 10.54
N ILE A 81 6.98 25.20 10.35
CA ILE A 81 5.53 25.40 10.42
C ILE A 81 5.03 25.07 11.84
N PRO A 82 4.33 26.00 12.52
CA PRO A 82 3.77 25.74 13.86
C PRO A 82 2.65 24.70 13.82
N ALA A 83 2.96 23.48 14.27
CA ALA A 83 2.02 22.36 14.33
C ALA A 83 1.95 21.72 15.72
N ALA A 84 0.79 21.17 16.06
CA ALA A 84 0.53 20.45 17.30
C ALA A 84 -0.43 19.27 17.09
N THR A 85 -0.56 18.42 18.10
CA THR A 85 -1.52 17.30 18.12
C THR A 85 -2.33 17.33 19.42
N ILE A 86 -3.58 16.84 19.40
CA ILE A 86 -4.40 16.50 20.57
C ILE A 86 -4.89 15.05 20.42
N ASN A 87 -4.44 14.17 21.30
CA ASN A 87 -4.82 12.75 21.32
C ASN A 87 -4.78 12.20 22.76
N SER A 88 -4.92 10.88 22.90
CA SER A 88 -4.92 10.22 24.22
C SER A 88 -3.54 10.08 24.86
N SER A 89 -2.44 10.33 24.14
CA SER A 89 -1.08 10.18 24.70
C SER A 89 -0.57 11.41 25.45
N LEU A 90 -1.26 12.55 25.37
CA LEU A 90 -0.87 13.79 26.05
C LEU A 90 -1.32 13.79 27.51
N GLY A 91 -0.41 14.19 28.40
CA GLY A 91 -0.74 14.46 29.79
C GLY A 91 -1.64 15.70 29.93
N TYR A 92 -2.34 15.82 31.06
CA TYR A 92 -3.26 16.95 31.32
C TYR A 92 -2.57 18.31 31.21
N GLY A 93 -1.34 18.43 31.72
CA GLY A 93 -0.56 19.67 31.66
C GLY A 93 -0.18 20.06 30.22
N GLU A 94 0.27 19.10 29.42
CA GLU A 94 0.61 19.32 28.00
C GLU A 94 -0.62 19.70 27.19
N GLN A 95 -1.75 19.03 27.42
CA GLN A 95 -3.01 19.36 26.77
C GLN A 95 -3.42 20.81 27.06
N LYS A 96 -3.29 21.27 28.32
CA LYS A 96 -3.59 22.66 28.71
C LYS A 96 -2.68 23.69 28.04
N ILE A 97 -1.41 23.34 27.81
CA ILE A 97 -0.48 24.19 27.07
C ILE A 97 -0.94 24.29 25.62
N VAL A 98 -1.23 23.17 24.96
CA VAL A 98 -1.70 23.15 23.57
C VAL A 98 -3.01 23.94 23.42
N GLU A 99 -3.97 23.77 24.33
CA GLU A 99 -5.22 24.54 24.38
C GLU A 99 -4.97 26.05 24.42
N ARG A 100 -4.03 26.51 25.26
CA ARG A 100 -3.68 27.93 25.35
C ARG A 100 -3.08 28.46 24.06
N VAL A 101 -2.11 27.73 23.49
CA VAL A 101 -1.41 28.14 22.26
C VAL A 101 -2.35 28.15 21.05
N ILE A 102 -3.38 27.30 21.03
CA ILE A 102 -4.47 27.35 20.05
C ILE A 102 -5.25 28.67 20.17
N LEU A 103 -5.66 29.04 21.38
CA LEU A 103 -6.43 30.27 21.64
C LEU A 103 -5.61 31.54 21.37
N GLU A 104 -4.29 31.48 21.52
CA GLU A 104 -3.36 32.55 21.17
C GLU A 104 -3.11 32.68 19.65
N GLY A 105 -3.65 31.77 18.83
CA GLY A 105 -3.48 31.81 17.36
C GLY A 105 -2.07 31.47 16.88
N ARG A 106 -1.28 30.78 17.71
CA ARG A 106 0.13 30.43 17.43
C ARG A 106 0.30 29.08 16.70
N ILE A 107 -0.76 28.28 16.59
CA ILE A 107 -0.77 27.01 15.83
C ILE A 107 -1.41 27.24 14.45
N ARG A 108 -0.77 26.72 13.40
CA ARG A 108 -1.30 26.71 12.04
C ARG A 108 -2.01 25.40 11.71
N VAL A 109 -1.43 24.27 12.12
CA VAL A 109 -1.98 22.94 11.84
C VAL A 109 -2.12 22.15 13.14
N LEU A 110 -3.35 21.70 13.42
CA LEU A 110 -3.67 20.89 14.60
C LEU A 110 -4.17 19.51 14.17
N TYR A 111 -3.39 18.48 14.48
CA TYR A 111 -3.81 17.10 14.31
C TYR A 111 -4.65 16.63 15.50
N VAL A 112 -5.72 15.88 15.24
CA VAL A 112 -6.63 15.38 16.28
C VAL A 112 -7.18 13.99 15.92
N SER A 113 -7.38 13.15 16.93
CA SER A 113 -8.03 11.84 16.71
C SER A 113 -9.54 11.99 16.50
N PRO A 114 -10.21 11.08 15.76
CA PRO A 114 -11.64 11.17 15.48
C PRO A 114 -12.48 11.20 16.76
N GLU A 115 -12.08 10.40 17.76
CA GLU A 115 -12.77 10.29 19.05
C GLU A 115 -12.71 11.60 19.84
N ARG A 116 -11.59 12.34 19.73
CA ARG A 116 -11.41 13.66 20.36
C ARG A 116 -12.09 14.77 19.58
N ALA A 117 -12.04 14.71 18.25
CA ALA A 117 -12.57 15.74 17.36
C ALA A 117 -14.08 15.99 17.54
N VAL A 118 -14.82 14.98 18.01
CA VAL A 118 -16.27 15.03 18.22
C VAL A 118 -16.68 15.26 19.67
N GLN A 119 -15.72 15.51 20.57
CA GLN A 119 -16.02 15.80 21.98
C GLN A 119 -16.55 17.23 22.15
N PRO A 120 -17.59 17.46 22.97
CA PRO A 120 -18.15 18.80 23.21
C PRO A 120 -17.11 19.82 23.67
N PHE A 121 -16.17 19.41 24.52
CA PHE A 121 -15.09 20.28 25.00
C PHE A 121 -14.16 20.72 23.85
N PHE A 122 -13.75 19.80 22.98
CA PHE A 122 -12.91 20.12 21.83
C PHE A 122 -13.63 21.07 20.86
N LEU A 123 -14.88 20.77 20.51
CA LEU A 123 -15.71 21.63 19.65
C LEU A 123 -15.84 23.05 20.24
N SER A 124 -15.96 23.16 21.56
CA SER A 124 -16.03 24.46 22.26
C SER A 124 -14.70 25.22 22.27
N LEU A 125 -13.58 24.50 22.31
CA LEU A 125 -12.23 25.07 22.21
C LEU A 125 -12.01 25.66 20.81
N ILE A 126 -12.21 24.84 19.77
CA ILE A 126 -11.95 25.28 18.39
C ILE A 126 -12.98 26.31 17.91
N ALA A 127 -14.18 26.35 18.47
CA ALA A 127 -15.16 27.42 18.20
C ALA A 127 -14.70 28.81 18.69
N LYS A 128 -13.74 28.86 19.62
CA LYS A 128 -13.10 30.11 20.07
C LYS A 128 -11.83 30.44 19.28
N ALA A 129 -11.39 29.53 18.40
CA ALA A 129 -10.23 29.72 17.53
C ALA A 129 -10.67 30.16 16.13
N ASP A 130 -9.76 30.76 15.37
CA ASP A 130 -9.98 31.16 13.98
C ASP A 130 -9.80 29.96 13.03
N VAL A 131 -10.77 29.03 13.01
CA VAL A 131 -10.72 27.83 12.16
C VAL A 131 -11.01 28.20 10.70
N ARG A 132 -10.07 27.89 9.80
CA ARG A 132 -10.16 28.23 8.37
C ARG A 132 -10.27 27.02 7.45
N LEU A 133 -9.91 25.83 7.91
CA LEU A 133 -9.98 24.59 7.14
C LEU A 133 -10.13 23.39 8.07
N ILE A 134 -10.95 22.43 7.65
CA ILE A 134 -11.06 21.11 8.29
C ILE A 134 -10.63 20.06 7.26
N ALA A 135 -9.63 19.27 7.60
CA ALA A 135 -9.18 18.14 6.80
C ALA A 135 -9.55 16.83 7.49
N VAL A 136 -10.09 15.88 6.74
CA VAL A 136 -10.35 14.50 7.18
C VAL A 136 -9.46 13.58 6.37
N ASP A 137 -8.37 13.13 6.98
CA ASP A 137 -7.44 12.17 6.38
C ASP A 137 -7.96 10.73 6.58
N GLU A 138 -7.55 9.83 5.69
CA GLU A 138 -8.04 8.45 5.61
C GLU A 138 -9.58 8.33 5.68
N ALA A 139 -10.26 9.20 4.91
CA ALA A 139 -11.71 9.32 4.90
C ALA A 139 -12.46 8.01 4.58
N HIS A 140 -11.81 7.02 3.96
CA HIS A 140 -12.39 5.68 3.76
C HIS A 140 -12.89 5.02 5.06
N CYS A 141 -12.34 5.39 6.23
CA CYS A 141 -12.79 4.91 7.53
C CYS A 141 -14.26 5.23 7.85
N ILE A 142 -14.85 6.24 7.19
CA ILE A 142 -16.25 6.65 7.38
C ILE A 142 -17.23 5.61 6.82
N SER A 143 -16.84 4.93 5.74
CA SER A 143 -17.75 4.08 4.98
C SER A 143 -17.72 2.65 5.48
N MET A 144 -18.90 2.04 5.65
CA MET A 144 -19.02 0.59 5.91
C MET A 144 -18.58 -0.24 4.71
N TRP A 145 -18.56 0.37 3.52
CA TRP A 145 -18.03 -0.24 2.30
C TRP A 145 -16.51 -0.09 2.21
N GLY A 146 -15.87 0.66 3.12
CA GLY A 146 -14.43 0.76 3.27
C GLY A 146 -13.80 -0.50 3.87
N HIS A 147 -12.48 -0.55 3.95
CA HIS A 147 -11.72 -1.70 4.47
C HIS A 147 -11.31 -1.56 5.94
N ASN A 148 -11.52 -0.40 6.56
CA ASN A 148 -11.22 -0.10 7.97
C ASN A 148 -12.29 0.81 8.60
N PHE A 149 -13.56 0.38 8.54
CA PHE A 149 -14.68 1.16 9.06
C PHE A 149 -14.49 1.50 10.56
N ARG A 150 -14.65 2.77 10.91
CA ARG A 150 -14.62 3.29 12.29
C ARG A 150 -15.89 4.10 12.57
N PRO A 151 -16.78 3.64 13.47
CA PRO A 151 -18.05 4.33 13.74
C PRO A 151 -17.90 5.81 14.11
N GLU A 152 -16.82 6.19 14.79
CA GLU A 152 -16.55 7.56 15.25
C GLU A 152 -16.37 8.54 14.10
N TYR A 153 -15.90 8.07 12.94
CA TYR A 153 -15.75 8.90 11.75
C TYR A 153 -17.09 9.43 11.22
N ARG A 154 -18.21 8.69 11.40
CA ARG A 154 -19.55 9.19 11.03
C ARG A 154 -19.98 10.39 11.88
N ARG A 155 -19.46 10.49 13.09
CA ARG A 155 -19.76 11.61 13.99
C ARG A 155 -19.03 12.90 13.58
N LEU A 156 -18.06 12.83 12.66
CA LEU A 156 -17.37 14.00 12.13
C LEU A 156 -18.29 14.95 11.35
N ARG A 157 -19.50 14.51 10.97
CA ARG A 157 -20.57 15.38 10.48
C ARG A 157 -20.79 16.62 11.37
N ALA A 158 -20.65 16.44 12.69
CA ALA A 158 -20.78 17.51 13.67
C ALA A 158 -19.80 18.67 13.44
N LEU A 159 -18.63 18.43 12.85
CA LEU A 159 -17.69 19.49 12.49
C LEU A 159 -18.25 20.39 11.39
N LYS A 160 -18.81 19.81 10.32
CA LYS A 160 -19.42 20.60 9.23
C LYS A 160 -20.68 21.32 9.71
N GLU A 161 -21.49 20.68 10.56
CA GLU A 161 -22.68 21.31 11.15
C GLU A 161 -22.31 22.49 12.06
N ARG A 162 -21.21 22.39 12.81
CA ARG A 162 -20.75 23.47 13.70
C ARG A 162 -20.03 24.60 12.95
N PHE A 163 -19.37 24.28 11.85
CA PHE A 163 -18.58 25.22 11.04
C PHE A 163 -19.01 25.20 9.57
N PRO A 164 -20.25 25.62 9.25
CA PRO A 164 -20.82 25.45 7.90
C PRO A 164 -20.07 26.25 6.81
N ALA A 165 -19.52 27.41 7.19
CA ALA A 165 -18.75 28.28 6.29
C ALA A 165 -17.29 27.84 6.10
N VAL A 166 -16.79 26.91 6.92
CA VAL A 166 -15.42 26.40 6.80
C VAL A 166 -15.39 25.29 5.75
N PRO A 167 -14.48 25.34 4.76
CA PRO A 167 -14.33 24.26 3.79
C PRO A 167 -13.85 22.97 4.48
N VAL A 168 -14.37 21.85 4.02
CA VAL A 168 -13.95 20.51 4.46
C VAL A 168 -13.29 19.79 3.28
N ILE A 169 -12.05 19.34 3.47
CA ILE A 169 -11.36 18.44 2.53
C ILE A 169 -11.30 17.04 3.12
N ALA A 170 -11.84 16.06 2.39
CA ALA A 170 -11.74 14.64 2.70
C ALA A 170 -10.75 13.96 1.76
N LEU A 171 -9.73 13.30 2.31
CA LEU A 171 -8.67 12.65 1.52
C LEU A 171 -8.60 11.16 1.83
N THR A 172 -8.37 10.35 0.79
CA THR A 172 -8.05 8.94 0.99
C THR A 172 -7.26 8.34 -0.16
N ALA A 173 -6.54 7.25 0.11
CA ALA A 173 -5.77 6.53 -0.91
C ALA A 173 -6.58 5.47 -1.65
N THR A 174 -7.59 4.91 -1.01
CA THR A 174 -8.30 3.72 -1.49
C THR A 174 -9.80 3.92 -1.29
N ALA A 175 -10.45 4.45 -2.32
CA ALA A 175 -11.90 4.53 -2.37
C ALA A 175 -12.42 4.17 -3.75
N ILE A 176 -13.20 3.08 -3.80
CA ILE A 176 -14.05 2.79 -4.95
C ILE A 176 -15.17 3.83 -5.05
N PRO A 177 -15.82 4.02 -6.21
CA PRO A 177 -16.85 5.04 -6.39
C PRO A 177 -17.97 5.03 -5.33
N ALA A 178 -18.40 3.83 -4.90
CA ALA A 178 -19.41 3.69 -3.84
C ALA A 178 -18.92 4.26 -2.49
N VAL A 179 -17.67 4.02 -2.12
CA VAL A 179 -17.04 4.54 -0.89
C VAL A 179 -16.89 6.05 -0.96
N ALA A 180 -16.42 6.58 -2.09
CA ALA A 180 -16.28 8.02 -2.31
C ALA A 180 -17.62 8.77 -2.14
N ASN A 181 -18.71 8.20 -2.66
CA ASN A 181 -20.05 8.77 -2.50
C ASN A 181 -20.53 8.74 -1.04
N ASP A 182 -20.31 7.63 -0.33
CA ASP A 182 -20.68 7.50 1.07
C ASP A 182 -19.90 8.51 1.95
N ILE A 183 -18.60 8.72 1.69
CA ILE A 183 -17.80 9.74 2.39
C ILE A 183 -18.45 11.13 2.28
N ALA A 184 -18.81 11.54 1.07
CA ALA A 184 -19.40 12.86 0.84
C ALA A 184 -20.74 13.04 1.59
N VAL A 185 -21.58 12.00 1.61
CA VAL A 185 -22.87 12.01 2.30
C VAL A 185 -22.69 12.07 3.82
N GLN A 186 -21.85 11.19 4.38
CA GLN A 186 -21.66 11.06 5.82
C GLN A 186 -20.98 12.31 6.44
N LEU A 187 -20.06 12.95 5.71
CA LEU A 187 -19.44 14.21 6.15
C LEU A 187 -20.30 15.46 5.87
N ASN A 188 -21.43 15.31 5.19
CA ASN A 188 -22.30 16.42 4.78
C ASN A 188 -21.58 17.44 3.90
N LEU A 189 -20.75 16.97 2.97
CA LEU A 189 -20.02 17.85 2.06
C LEU A 189 -21.00 18.54 1.10
N SER A 190 -20.86 19.86 0.97
CA SER A 190 -21.73 20.71 0.15
C SER A 190 -21.18 20.83 -1.27
N ASN A 191 -21.76 20.07 -2.21
CA ASN A 191 -21.34 20.01 -3.62
C ASN A 191 -19.81 19.96 -3.79
N PRO A 192 -19.12 18.95 -3.21
CA PRO A 192 -17.67 18.96 -3.14
C PRO A 192 -17.05 18.85 -4.53
N ALA A 193 -15.93 19.54 -4.73
CA ALA A 193 -15.05 19.27 -5.85
C ALA A 193 -14.48 17.85 -5.71
N ARG A 194 -14.58 17.04 -6.77
CA ARG A 194 -14.16 15.64 -6.75
C ARG A 194 -12.94 15.46 -7.62
N PHE A 195 -11.89 14.93 -7.01
CA PHE A 195 -10.64 14.60 -7.70
C PHE A 195 -10.34 13.12 -7.48
N VAL A 196 -10.11 12.39 -8.56
CA VAL A 196 -9.69 10.99 -8.52
C VAL A 196 -8.38 10.91 -9.31
N GLY A 197 -7.27 10.86 -8.58
CA GLY A 197 -5.97 10.63 -9.18
C GLY A 197 -5.83 9.17 -9.62
N SER A 198 -4.86 8.92 -10.50
CA SER A 198 -4.55 7.55 -10.91
C SER A 198 -4.08 6.71 -9.72
N PHE A 199 -4.58 5.47 -9.66
CA PHE A 199 -4.12 4.41 -8.78
C PHE A 199 -2.87 3.70 -9.34
N ASN A 200 -2.37 4.13 -10.50
CA ASN A 200 -1.23 3.52 -11.16
C ASN A 200 0.09 3.89 -10.48
N ARG A 201 0.71 2.91 -9.81
CA ARG A 201 2.05 3.05 -9.21
C ARG A 201 3.09 2.42 -10.11
N GLU A 202 3.52 3.14 -11.15
CA GLU A 202 4.40 2.63 -12.22
C GLU A 202 5.70 2.03 -11.71
N ASN A 203 6.20 2.57 -10.60
CA ASN A 203 7.43 2.12 -9.96
C ASN A 203 7.32 0.79 -9.20
N LEU A 204 6.11 0.24 -9.00
CA LEU A 204 5.90 -1.01 -8.28
C LEU A 204 5.82 -2.22 -9.21
N THR A 205 6.59 -3.25 -8.89
CA THR A 205 6.56 -4.53 -9.60
C THR A 205 5.74 -5.56 -8.82
N TYR A 206 4.65 -6.06 -9.41
CA TYR A 206 3.75 -7.00 -8.72
C TYR A 206 4.04 -8.47 -9.07
N ARG A 207 4.23 -9.30 -8.05
CA ARG A 207 4.50 -10.74 -8.20
C ARG A 207 3.62 -11.55 -7.26
N VAL A 208 2.98 -12.62 -7.75
CA VAL A 208 2.35 -13.63 -6.89
C VAL A 208 3.05 -14.96 -7.11
N VAL A 209 3.66 -15.46 -6.04
CA VAL A 209 4.50 -16.65 -6.04
C VAL A 209 3.81 -17.73 -5.21
N GLN A 210 3.93 -18.99 -5.61
CA GLN A 210 3.43 -20.09 -4.79
C GLN A 210 4.12 -20.11 -3.42
N LYS A 211 3.33 -20.24 -2.35
CA LYS A 211 3.80 -20.22 -0.96
C LYS A 211 4.54 -21.48 -0.52
N ALA A 212 4.44 -22.59 -1.27
CA ALA A 212 5.15 -23.81 -0.94
C ALA A 212 6.66 -23.54 -0.80
N ARG A 213 7.24 -23.89 0.35
CA ARG A 213 8.65 -23.63 0.70
C ARG A 213 9.07 -22.16 0.46
N TYR A 214 8.22 -21.20 0.85
CA TYR A 214 8.52 -19.78 0.63
C TYR A 214 9.78 -19.29 1.37
N PHE A 215 10.11 -19.83 2.55
CA PHE A 215 11.19 -19.29 3.39
C PHE A 215 12.58 -19.34 2.71
N PRO A 216 13.03 -20.45 2.10
CA PRO A 216 14.23 -20.45 1.28
C PRO A 216 14.24 -19.40 0.16
N ARG A 217 13.11 -19.20 -0.53
CA ARG A 217 12.99 -18.20 -1.60
C ARG A 217 13.08 -16.77 -1.06
N LEU A 218 12.44 -16.52 0.08
CA LEU A 218 12.55 -15.26 0.80
C LEU A 218 14.01 -14.97 1.18
N VAL A 219 14.72 -15.95 1.74
CA VAL A 219 16.15 -15.79 2.09
C VAL A 219 17.01 -15.50 0.86
N THR A 220 16.79 -16.18 -0.27
CA THR A 220 17.50 -15.88 -1.53
C THR A 220 17.25 -14.44 -1.96
N TYR A 221 16.00 -14.02 -2.01
CA TYR A 221 15.63 -12.66 -2.40
C TYR A 221 16.29 -11.60 -1.49
N LEU A 222 16.24 -11.78 -0.17
CA LEU A 222 16.82 -10.84 0.78
C LEU A 222 18.35 -10.75 0.69
N ARG A 223 19.04 -11.83 0.29
CA ARG A 223 20.50 -11.81 0.07
C ARG A 223 20.90 -11.00 -1.15
N GLU A 224 20.03 -10.95 -2.15
CA GLU A 224 20.22 -10.13 -3.35
C GLU A 224 19.93 -8.64 -3.09
N HIS A 225 19.29 -8.32 -1.95
CA HIS A 225 18.91 -6.97 -1.55
C HIS A 225 19.40 -6.62 -0.12
N PRO A 226 20.71 -6.70 0.16
CA PRO A 226 21.25 -6.61 1.52
C PRO A 226 21.11 -5.21 2.14
N ASP A 227 21.11 -4.17 1.32
CA ASP A 227 21.05 -2.76 1.73
C ASP A 227 19.62 -2.18 1.69
N ASP A 228 18.63 -2.99 1.35
CA ASP A 228 17.27 -2.53 1.10
C ASP A 228 16.40 -2.66 2.34
N ALA A 229 15.63 -1.60 2.62
CA ALA A 229 14.63 -1.62 3.65
C ALA A 229 13.33 -2.24 3.14
N GLY A 230 12.68 -3.09 3.94
CA GLY A 230 11.46 -3.74 3.51
C GLY A 230 10.54 -4.21 4.62
N ILE A 231 9.29 -4.46 4.23
CA ILE A 231 8.21 -4.86 5.12
C ILE A 231 7.74 -6.26 4.72
N ILE A 232 7.65 -7.16 5.68
CA ILE A 232 7.12 -8.51 5.47
C ILE A 232 5.84 -8.67 6.28
N TYR A 233 4.70 -8.69 5.60
CA TYR A 233 3.38 -8.87 6.19
C TYR A 233 3.08 -10.33 6.48
N CYS A 234 2.82 -10.62 7.76
CA CYS A 234 2.37 -11.91 8.26
C CYS A 234 0.94 -11.82 8.79
N PHE A 235 0.22 -12.94 8.77
CA PHE A 235 -1.18 -12.97 9.20
C PHE A 235 -1.38 -12.82 10.72
N SER A 236 -0.44 -13.31 11.53
CA SER A 236 -0.60 -13.36 13.00
C SER A 236 0.60 -12.78 13.74
N GLN A 237 0.35 -12.35 14.97
CA GLN A 237 1.38 -11.83 15.89
C GLN A 237 2.50 -12.86 16.11
N LYS A 238 2.12 -14.12 16.39
CA LYS A 238 3.07 -15.22 16.52
C LYS A 238 3.91 -15.42 15.25
N ALA A 239 3.29 -15.33 14.06
CA ALA A 239 4.02 -15.47 12.80
C ALA A 239 5.01 -14.32 12.56
N THR A 240 4.69 -13.09 13.01
CA THR A 240 5.64 -11.97 12.94
C THR A 240 6.89 -12.21 13.78
N GLU A 241 6.71 -12.67 15.02
CA GLU A 241 7.81 -12.97 15.95
C GLU A 241 8.67 -14.14 15.45
N GLU A 242 8.03 -15.23 15.02
CA GLU A 242 8.72 -16.42 14.50
C GLU A 242 9.52 -16.12 13.22
N LEU A 243 8.96 -15.30 12.32
CA LEU A 243 9.65 -14.94 11.09
C LEU A 243 10.84 -14.03 11.35
N ALA A 244 10.66 -13.00 12.19
CA ALA A 244 11.75 -12.11 12.58
C ALA A 244 12.92 -12.90 13.20
N LYS A 245 12.62 -13.82 14.13
CA LYS A 245 13.63 -14.69 14.74
C LYS A 245 14.36 -15.55 13.70
N LYS A 246 13.64 -16.20 12.78
CA LYS A 246 14.24 -17.02 11.71
C LYS A 246 15.14 -16.21 10.78
N LEU A 247 14.79 -14.95 10.50
CA LEU A 247 15.61 -14.05 9.69
C LEU A 247 16.86 -13.60 10.46
N GLN A 248 16.75 -13.28 11.74
CA GLN A 248 17.88 -12.98 12.61
C GLN A 248 18.88 -14.15 12.69
N GLU A 249 18.39 -15.39 12.82
CA GLU A 249 19.21 -16.61 12.77
C GLU A 249 19.94 -16.79 11.43
N LYS A 250 19.47 -16.14 10.36
CA LYS A 250 20.12 -16.11 9.04
C LYS A 250 21.01 -14.87 8.81
N GLY A 251 21.16 -14.01 9.82
CA GLY A 251 22.01 -12.83 9.80
C GLY A 251 21.35 -11.56 9.29
N PHE A 252 20.02 -11.54 9.10
CA PHE A 252 19.31 -10.33 8.69
C PHE A 252 18.92 -9.46 9.89
N SER A 253 18.99 -8.15 9.72
CA SER A 253 18.45 -7.19 10.68
C SER A 253 16.93 -7.11 10.52
N ALA A 254 16.20 -7.90 11.31
CA ALA A 254 14.75 -8.01 11.27
C ALA A 254 14.12 -7.89 12.66
N LEU A 255 13.03 -7.12 12.79
CA LEU A 255 12.25 -7.00 14.04
C LEU A 255 10.76 -7.30 13.81
N PRO A 256 10.04 -7.87 14.79
CA PRO A 256 8.60 -8.07 14.70
C PRO A 256 7.82 -6.78 14.97
N TYR A 257 6.61 -6.64 14.42
CA TYR A 257 5.72 -5.55 14.77
C TYR A 257 4.25 -5.96 14.73
N HIS A 258 3.58 -5.87 15.88
CA HIS A 258 2.14 -6.13 16.01
C HIS A 258 1.56 -5.45 17.23
N ALA A 259 0.22 -5.36 17.28
CA ALA A 259 -0.52 -4.72 18.36
C ALA A 259 -0.37 -5.40 19.74
N GLY A 260 0.15 -6.63 19.81
CA GLY A 260 0.41 -7.33 21.07
C GLY A 260 1.73 -6.97 21.74
N LEU A 261 2.64 -6.29 21.04
CA LEU A 261 3.86 -5.78 21.65
C LEU A 261 3.53 -4.59 22.57
N PRO A 262 4.28 -4.40 23.68
CA PRO A 262 4.16 -3.19 24.49
C PRO A 262 4.37 -1.94 23.64
N ASP A 263 3.65 -0.85 23.95
CA ASP A 263 3.72 0.39 23.16
C ASP A 263 5.13 0.98 23.10
N SER A 264 5.94 0.82 24.17
CA SER A 264 7.35 1.22 24.19
C SER A 264 8.19 0.44 23.17
N VAL A 265 8.00 -0.88 23.11
CA VAL A 265 8.70 -1.78 22.17
C VAL A 265 8.28 -1.49 20.73
N ARG A 266 6.98 -1.24 20.49
CA ARG A 266 6.50 -0.82 19.16
C ARG A 266 7.13 0.49 18.72
N ALA A 267 7.20 1.47 19.60
CA ALA A 267 7.81 2.76 19.30
C ALA A 267 9.30 2.59 18.97
N GLU A 268 10.02 1.80 19.77
CA GLU A 268 11.43 1.47 19.54
C GLU A 268 11.64 0.79 18.18
N HIS A 269 10.86 -0.25 17.84
CA HIS A 269 11.00 -0.96 16.57
C HIS A 269 10.63 -0.10 15.36
N GLN A 270 9.58 0.73 15.48
CA GLN A 270 9.22 1.68 14.43
C GLN A 270 10.32 2.73 14.22
N GLU A 271 10.90 3.23 15.31
CA GLU A 271 11.99 4.20 15.26
C GLU A 271 13.26 3.59 14.66
N ALA A 272 13.64 2.38 15.08
CA ALA A 272 14.77 1.64 14.52
C ALA A 272 14.63 1.41 13.01
N PHE A 273 13.43 1.04 12.54
CA PHE A 273 13.15 0.90 11.11
C PHE A 273 13.21 2.24 10.37
N SER A 274 12.61 3.29 10.94
CA SER A 274 12.57 4.62 10.34
C SER A 274 13.96 5.24 10.23
N ARG A 275 14.80 5.03 11.25
CA ARG A 275 16.20 5.45 11.31
C ARG A 275 17.13 4.60 10.46
N GLY A 276 16.69 3.42 10.01
CA GLY A 276 17.52 2.48 9.24
C GLY A 276 18.47 1.64 10.11
N ASP A 277 18.24 1.57 11.42
CA ASP A 277 18.95 0.67 12.34
C ASP A 277 18.48 -0.79 12.15
N THR A 278 17.25 -0.95 11.66
CA THR A 278 16.70 -2.24 11.24
C THR A 278 16.24 -2.16 9.78
N ALA A 279 16.69 -3.12 8.96
CA ALA A 279 16.36 -3.16 7.54
C ALA A 279 14.97 -3.77 7.28
N ILE A 280 14.57 -4.76 8.07
CA ILE A 280 13.35 -5.55 7.83
C ILE A 280 12.39 -5.44 9.01
N ILE A 281 11.12 -5.16 8.73
CA ILE A 281 10.06 -5.35 9.71
C ILE A 281 9.13 -6.48 9.29
N CYS A 282 8.98 -7.48 10.17
CA CYS A 282 7.97 -8.52 10.06
C CYS A 282 6.70 -8.06 10.79
N ALA A 283 5.65 -7.71 10.06
CA ALA A 283 4.52 -6.97 10.59
C ALA A 283 3.17 -7.64 10.36
N THR A 284 2.22 -7.42 11.26
CA THR A 284 0.80 -7.55 10.92
C THR A 284 0.31 -6.25 10.28
N VAL A 285 -0.94 -6.22 9.78
CA VAL A 285 -1.57 -5.00 9.22
C VAL A 285 -1.50 -3.79 10.16
N ALA A 286 -1.33 -4.02 11.48
CA ALA A 286 -1.14 -2.98 12.49
C ALA A 286 0.06 -2.04 12.23
N PHE A 287 1.13 -2.52 11.58
CA PHE A 287 2.28 -1.68 11.23
C PHE A 287 1.94 -0.69 10.12
N GLY A 288 0.98 -1.04 9.27
CA GLY A 288 0.74 -0.34 8.02
C GLY A 288 0.41 1.12 8.27
N MET A 289 -0.73 1.44 8.87
CA MET A 289 -1.31 2.77 8.74
C MET A 289 -0.43 3.96 9.25
N GLY A 290 0.65 3.74 10.00
CA GLY A 290 1.43 4.80 10.67
C GLY A 290 2.85 5.07 10.14
N ILE A 291 3.31 4.42 9.08
CA ILE A 291 4.71 4.54 8.62
C ILE A 291 4.83 5.24 7.27
N ASP A 292 5.72 6.22 7.25
CA ASP A 292 6.06 7.04 6.09
C ASP A 292 7.56 7.03 5.79
N LYS A 293 8.15 5.82 5.75
CA LYS A 293 9.50 5.62 5.24
C LYS A 293 9.45 5.57 3.70
N PRO A 294 10.07 6.52 2.97
CA PRO A 294 9.87 6.62 1.52
C PRO A 294 10.68 5.61 0.69
N ASP A 295 11.81 5.17 1.23
CA ASP A 295 12.81 4.28 0.64
C ASP A 295 12.57 2.78 0.95
N VAL A 296 11.31 2.37 1.13
CA VAL A 296 10.96 0.95 1.24
C VAL A 296 11.06 0.31 -0.15
N ARG A 297 11.98 -0.65 -0.34
CA ARG A 297 12.28 -1.27 -1.64
C ARG A 297 11.52 -2.56 -1.90
N PHE A 298 11.03 -3.21 -0.85
CA PHE A 298 10.15 -4.36 -1.01
C PHE A 298 9.04 -4.40 0.05
N VAL A 299 7.86 -4.82 -0.40
CA VAL A 299 6.76 -5.26 0.45
C VAL A 299 6.45 -6.71 0.10
N ILE A 300 6.58 -7.59 1.08
CA ILE A 300 6.37 -9.02 0.91
C ILE A 300 5.19 -9.45 1.79
N HIS A 301 4.27 -10.23 1.24
CA HIS A 301 3.19 -10.86 2.00
C HIS A 301 3.47 -12.35 2.09
N THR A 302 3.66 -12.88 3.30
CA THR A 302 3.77 -14.33 3.51
C THR A 302 2.42 -15.03 3.56
N ASP A 303 1.35 -14.25 3.70
CA ASP A 303 -0.02 -14.71 3.81
C ASP A 303 -0.95 -13.83 2.98
N LEU A 304 -2.04 -14.41 2.48
CA LEU A 304 -3.05 -13.71 1.69
C LEU A 304 -3.69 -12.55 2.49
N PRO A 305 -3.64 -11.31 1.96
CA PRO A 305 -4.40 -10.18 2.48
C PRO A 305 -5.91 -10.45 2.50
N LYS A 306 -6.64 -9.77 3.39
CA LYS A 306 -8.11 -9.94 3.49
C LYS A 306 -8.86 -9.50 2.22
N ASN A 307 -8.35 -8.48 1.52
CA ASN A 307 -9.00 -7.86 0.37
C ASN A 307 -7.99 -7.04 -0.46
N ILE A 308 -8.42 -6.59 -1.65
CA ILE A 308 -7.61 -5.82 -2.60
C ILE A 308 -7.24 -4.44 -2.03
N GLU A 309 -8.13 -3.78 -1.29
CA GLU A 309 -7.88 -2.45 -0.74
C GLU A 309 -6.74 -2.47 0.30
N SER A 310 -6.77 -3.44 1.21
CA SER A 310 -5.68 -3.72 2.16
C SER A 310 -4.39 -4.03 1.41
N TYR A 311 -4.43 -4.96 0.45
CA TYR A 311 -3.25 -5.32 -0.34
C TYR A 311 -2.65 -4.10 -1.08
N TYR A 312 -3.48 -3.26 -1.69
CA TYR A 312 -3.05 -2.06 -2.39
C TYR A 312 -2.47 -1.02 -1.42
N GLN A 313 -3.09 -0.82 -0.25
CA GLN A 313 -2.57 0.11 0.77
C GLN A 313 -1.23 -0.38 1.36
N GLU A 314 -1.09 -1.69 1.56
CA GLU A 314 0.11 -2.34 2.09
C GLU A 314 1.26 -2.31 1.08
N THR A 315 1.02 -2.73 -0.16
CA THR A 315 2.02 -2.66 -1.25
C THR A 315 2.37 -1.23 -1.61
N GLY A 316 1.43 -0.30 -1.52
CA GLY A 316 1.63 1.13 -1.76
C GLY A 316 2.60 1.83 -0.79
N ARG A 317 3.14 1.10 0.19
CA ARG A 317 4.23 1.55 1.08
C ARG A 317 5.60 1.47 0.45
N ALA A 318 5.78 0.54 -0.48
CA ALA A 318 6.97 0.48 -1.29
C ALA A 318 7.09 1.74 -2.16
N GLY A 319 8.33 2.18 -2.39
CA GLY A 319 8.68 3.15 -3.42
C GLY A 319 7.93 4.49 -3.35
N ARG A 320 7.72 5.09 -2.17
CA ARG A 320 7.02 6.39 -2.09
C ARG A 320 7.87 7.55 -2.62
N ASP A 321 9.18 7.36 -2.70
CA ASP A 321 10.12 8.24 -3.40
C ASP A 321 10.03 8.15 -4.95
N GLY A 322 9.24 7.22 -5.49
CA GLY A 322 9.08 6.99 -6.93
C GLY A 322 10.04 5.96 -7.52
N GLU A 323 10.96 5.42 -6.72
CA GLU A 323 11.96 4.46 -7.18
C GLU A 323 11.38 3.04 -7.33
N LYS A 324 12.01 2.21 -8.17
CA LYS A 324 11.60 0.82 -8.41
C LYS A 324 11.53 0.05 -7.09
N SER A 325 10.46 -0.72 -6.89
CA SER A 325 10.28 -1.52 -5.69
C SER A 325 9.38 -2.73 -5.94
N ASP A 326 9.66 -3.83 -5.25
CA ASP A 326 8.95 -5.11 -5.44
C ASP A 326 7.78 -5.30 -4.46
N CYS A 327 6.70 -5.85 -4.98
CA CYS A 327 5.52 -6.27 -4.24
C CYS A 327 5.30 -7.77 -4.44
N ILE A 328 5.73 -8.60 -3.48
CA ILE A 328 5.74 -10.05 -3.61
C ILE A 328 4.70 -10.67 -2.68
N LEU A 329 3.73 -11.39 -3.23
CA LEU A 329 2.76 -12.15 -2.45
C LEU A 329 3.01 -13.66 -2.56
N PHE A 330 3.37 -14.29 -1.44
CA PHE A 330 3.38 -15.75 -1.32
C PHE A 330 1.96 -16.25 -1.08
N TYR A 331 1.41 -16.92 -2.09
CA TYR A 331 0.01 -17.32 -2.13
C TYR A 331 -0.15 -18.84 -2.06
N SER A 332 -1.10 -19.27 -1.22
CA SER A 332 -1.73 -20.59 -1.31
C SER A 332 -3.23 -20.45 -1.16
N ARG A 333 -4.01 -21.30 -1.83
CA ARG A 333 -5.46 -21.38 -1.58
C ARG A 333 -5.81 -21.74 -0.14
N GLY A 334 -4.92 -22.43 0.58
CA GLY A 334 -5.10 -22.76 1.99
C GLY A 334 -5.30 -21.52 2.86
N ASP A 335 -4.70 -20.40 2.49
CA ASP A 335 -4.78 -19.13 3.23
C ASP A 335 -6.22 -18.58 3.27
N TYR A 336 -7.05 -18.90 2.27
CA TYR A 336 -8.45 -18.47 2.22
C TYR A 336 -9.28 -19.02 3.38
N GLY A 337 -8.95 -20.23 3.87
CA GLY A 337 -9.61 -20.81 5.04
C GLY A 337 -9.50 -19.92 6.27
N THR A 338 -8.33 -19.29 6.44
CA THR A 338 -8.05 -18.39 7.56
C THR A 338 -8.81 -17.06 7.41
N ILE A 339 -8.88 -16.49 6.20
CA ILE A 339 -9.69 -15.29 5.94
C ILE A 339 -11.16 -15.56 6.25
N ARG A 340 -11.69 -16.68 5.78
CA ARG A 340 -13.08 -17.09 6.05
C ARG A 340 -13.35 -17.22 7.55
N TYR A 341 -12.45 -17.86 8.29
CA TYR A 341 -12.59 -18.00 9.73
C TYR A 341 -12.63 -16.64 10.44
N ILE A 342 -11.84 -15.66 9.99
CA ILE A 342 -11.90 -14.30 10.52
C ILE A 342 -13.24 -13.64 10.23
N ILE A 343 -13.72 -13.68 8.99
CA ILE A 343 -15.01 -13.07 8.60
C ILE A 343 -16.16 -13.62 9.44
N GLU A 344 -16.12 -14.92 9.76
CA GLU A 344 -17.14 -15.56 10.60
C GLU A 344 -17.07 -15.10 12.06
N LYS A 345 -15.85 -14.85 12.58
CA LYS A 345 -15.60 -14.41 13.95
C LYS A 345 -15.75 -12.90 14.18
N GLU A 346 -15.59 -12.08 13.15
CA GLU A 346 -15.80 -10.64 13.26
C GLU A 346 -17.28 -10.35 13.58
N ASP A 347 -17.51 -9.48 14.57
CA ASP A 347 -18.83 -8.97 14.90
C ASP A 347 -19.30 -8.09 13.75
N GLY A 348 -20.32 -8.56 13.04
CA GLY A 348 -20.91 -7.85 11.92
C GLY A 348 -22.22 -8.49 11.51
N ASP A 349 -23.13 -7.66 10.99
CA ASP A 349 -24.39 -8.14 10.46
C ASP A 349 -24.19 -9.00 9.19
N ALA A 350 -25.26 -9.65 8.73
CA ALA A 350 -25.20 -10.52 7.55
C ALA A 350 -24.72 -9.78 6.28
N THR A 351 -25.03 -8.49 6.16
CA THR A 351 -24.63 -7.64 5.04
C THR A 351 -23.14 -7.36 5.06
N GLN A 352 -22.58 -7.03 6.23
CA GLN A 352 -21.15 -6.80 6.41
C GLN A 352 -20.34 -8.06 6.09
N LYS A 353 -20.82 -9.23 6.53
CA LYS A 353 -20.18 -10.51 6.21
C LYS A 353 -20.22 -10.82 4.72
N ASP A 354 -21.35 -10.58 4.04
CA ASP A 354 -21.47 -10.75 2.58
C ASP A 354 -20.51 -9.84 1.80
N ILE A 355 -20.39 -8.57 2.21
CA ILE A 355 -19.42 -7.62 1.63
C ILE A 355 -17.98 -8.14 1.83
N ALA A 356 -17.64 -8.58 3.05
CA ALA A 356 -16.31 -9.11 3.35
C ALA A 356 -15.97 -10.35 2.49
N TYR A 357 -16.93 -11.24 2.29
CA TYR A 357 -16.77 -12.41 1.41
C TYR A 357 -16.53 -12.02 -0.05
N ARG A 358 -17.27 -11.04 -0.59
CA ARG A 358 -17.05 -10.55 -1.96
C ARG A 358 -15.65 -9.95 -2.12
N LYS A 359 -15.20 -9.17 -1.14
CA LYS A 359 -13.85 -8.59 -1.15
C LYS A 359 -12.75 -9.65 -1.06
N ALA A 360 -12.94 -10.68 -0.25
CA ALA A 360 -12.02 -11.81 -0.17
C ALA A 360 -11.99 -12.62 -1.48
N GLY A 361 -13.14 -12.78 -2.15
CA GLY A 361 -13.24 -13.37 -3.49
C GLY A 361 -12.42 -12.59 -4.52
N ALA A 362 -12.55 -11.27 -4.56
CA ALA A 362 -11.76 -10.43 -5.48
C ALA A 362 -10.24 -10.56 -5.24
N MET A 363 -9.80 -10.75 -3.99
CA MET A 363 -8.39 -11.01 -3.68
C MET A 363 -7.91 -12.37 -4.24
N LEU A 364 -8.76 -13.40 -4.22
CA LEU A 364 -8.46 -14.67 -4.87
C LEU A 364 -8.36 -14.51 -6.39
N ASP A 365 -9.32 -13.79 -6.99
CA ASP A 365 -9.33 -13.53 -8.43
C ASP A 365 -8.05 -12.80 -8.87
N TYR A 366 -7.56 -11.84 -8.06
CA TYR A 366 -6.28 -11.19 -8.30
C TYR A 366 -5.10 -12.17 -8.25
N CYS A 367 -5.04 -13.05 -7.26
CA CYS A 367 -3.96 -14.04 -7.15
C CYS A 367 -3.93 -14.97 -8.37
N GLU A 368 -5.10 -15.39 -8.82
CA GLU A 368 -5.29 -16.42 -9.86
C GLU A 368 -5.38 -15.86 -11.29
N THR A 369 -5.50 -14.54 -11.44
CA THR A 369 -5.61 -13.90 -12.75
C THR A 369 -4.49 -14.33 -13.70
N THR A 370 -4.87 -14.58 -14.95
CA THR A 370 -3.94 -14.85 -16.07
C THR A 370 -3.55 -13.57 -16.81
N GLY A 371 -4.30 -12.48 -16.61
CA GLY A 371 -4.05 -11.17 -17.21
C GLY A 371 -3.03 -10.34 -16.43
N CYS A 372 -2.80 -9.10 -16.88
CA CYS A 372 -1.93 -8.15 -16.20
C CYS A 372 -2.43 -7.80 -14.79
N ARG A 373 -1.58 -7.96 -13.77
CA ARG A 373 -1.92 -7.65 -12.38
C ARG A 373 -2.22 -6.16 -12.15
N ARG A 374 -1.44 -5.29 -12.77
CA ARG A 374 -1.65 -3.83 -12.71
C ARG A 374 -3.02 -3.46 -13.27
N LYS A 375 -3.36 -3.96 -14.47
CA LYS A 375 -4.67 -3.75 -15.09
C LYS A 375 -5.82 -4.24 -14.20
N PHE A 376 -5.65 -5.39 -13.54
CA PHE A 376 -6.64 -5.89 -12.57
C PHE A 376 -6.84 -4.91 -11.40
N LEU A 377 -5.75 -4.45 -10.77
CA LEU A 377 -5.83 -3.51 -9.64
C LEU A 377 -6.50 -2.20 -10.04
N LEU A 378 -6.13 -1.64 -11.20
CA LEU A 378 -6.72 -0.40 -11.70
C LEU A 378 -8.22 -0.57 -11.98
N ALA A 379 -8.59 -1.64 -12.67
CA ALA A 379 -10.00 -1.93 -12.95
C ALA A 379 -10.83 -2.10 -11.66
N TYR A 380 -10.25 -2.72 -10.62
CA TYR A 380 -10.90 -2.86 -9.31
C TYR A 380 -11.26 -1.51 -8.68
N PHE A 381 -10.39 -0.50 -8.82
CA PHE A 381 -10.64 0.86 -8.32
C PHE A 381 -11.44 1.74 -9.30
N GLY A 382 -11.89 1.19 -10.43
CA GLY A 382 -12.67 1.90 -11.44
C GLY A 382 -11.83 2.71 -12.43
N GLU A 383 -10.52 2.44 -12.52
CA GLU A 383 -9.63 3.06 -13.49
C GLU A 383 -9.35 2.12 -14.67
N SER A 384 -9.52 2.63 -15.89
CA SER A 384 -9.16 1.90 -17.11
C SER A 384 -7.66 2.03 -17.39
N TYR A 385 -6.98 0.90 -17.56
CA TYR A 385 -5.60 0.88 -18.07
C TYR A 385 -5.60 0.57 -19.58
N PRO A 386 -5.09 1.46 -20.43
CA PRO A 386 -5.22 1.34 -21.88
C PRO A 386 -4.42 0.17 -22.45
N GLU A 387 -3.29 -0.17 -21.83
CA GLU A 387 -2.41 -1.24 -22.30
C GLU A 387 -2.84 -2.62 -21.81
N GLU A 388 -2.54 -3.66 -22.58
CA GLU A 388 -2.79 -5.04 -22.16
C GLU A 388 -1.72 -5.59 -21.20
N ARG A 389 -0.49 -5.06 -21.27
CA ARG A 389 0.66 -5.55 -20.49
C ARG A 389 1.46 -4.38 -19.94
N CYS A 390 1.63 -4.34 -18.62
CA CYS A 390 2.33 -3.24 -17.95
C CYS A 390 3.86 -3.34 -17.89
N GLY A 391 4.46 -4.41 -18.40
CA GLY A 391 5.91 -4.67 -18.30
C GLY A 391 6.47 -4.98 -16.91
N ALA A 392 5.84 -4.51 -15.82
CA ALA A 392 6.31 -4.63 -14.43
C ALA A 392 5.41 -5.54 -13.55
N CYS A 393 5.05 -6.72 -14.04
CA CYS A 393 4.47 -7.77 -13.19
C CYS A 393 4.81 -9.17 -13.73
N ASP A 394 4.76 -10.18 -12.86
CA ASP A 394 5.04 -11.60 -13.18
C ASP A 394 4.25 -12.19 -14.37
N ARG A 395 3.11 -11.61 -14.73
CA ARG A 395 2.30 -11.97 -15.92
C ARG A 395 2.76 -11.25 -17.21
N CYS A 396 3.36 -10.07 -17.06
CA CYS A 396 3.85 -9.26 -18.18
C CYS A 396 5.32 -9.55 -18.51
N GLU A 397 6.16 -9.80 -17.50
CA GLU A 397 7.59 -10.07 -17.67
C GLU A 397 7.87 -11.41 -18.33
N THR A 398 7.08 -12.44 -18.00
CA THR A 398 7.19 -13.76 -18.61
C THR A 398 5.92 -14.07 -19.37
N PRO A 399 5.92 -14.06 -20.72
CA PRO A 399 4.77 -14.49 -21.49
C PRO A 399 4.38 -15.91 -21.08
N VAL A 400 3.12 -16.08 -20.68
CA VAL A 400 2.57 -17.41 -20.40
C VAL A 400 2.44 -18.13 -21.74
N LYS A 401 3.14 -19.26 -21.92
CA LYS A 401 2.89 -20.14 -23.06
C LYS A 401 1.49 -20.71 -22.92
N VAL A 402 0.70 -20.59 -23.98
CA VAL A 402 -0.66 -21.11 -24.05
C VAL A 402 -0.63 -22.34 -24.95
N PHE A 403 -1.26 -23.42 -24.50
CA PHE A 403 -1.43 -24.64 -25.29
C PHE A 403 -2.93 -24.92 -25.51
N ASP A 404 -3.24 -25.80 -26.45
CA ASP A 404 -4.59 -26.31 -26.64
C ASP A 404 -4.94 -27.28 -25.50
N GLY A 405 -5.69 -26.78 -24.51
CA GLY A 405 -6.12 -27.52 -23.34
C GLY A 405 -7.51 -28.13 -23.47
N THR A 406 -8.04 -28.32 -24.69
CA THR A 406 -9.41 -28.81 -24.91
C THR A 406 -9.66 -30.19 -24.28
N GLU A 407 -8.67 -31.09 -24.32
CA GLU A 407 -8.78 -32.40 -23.66
C GLU A 407 -8.78 -32.29 -22.13
N VAL A 408 -7.87 -31.47 -21.58
CA VAL A 408 -7.78 -31.15 -20.14
C VAL A 408 -9.12 -30.59 -19.66
N ALA A 409 -9.69 -29.65 -20.42
CA ALA A 409 -10.97 -29.03 -20.12
C ALA A 409 -12.13 -30.03 -20.18
N SER A 410 -12.13 -30.93 -21.16
CA SER A 410 -13.14 -31.97 -21.29
C SER A 410 -13.11 -32.96 -20.12
N ALA A 411 -11.91 -33.32 -19.65
CA ALA A 411 -11.74 -34.16 -18.45
C ALA A 411 -12.29 -33.47 -17.19
N VAL A 412 -11.99 -32.17 -17.01
CA VAL A 412 -12.51 -31.36 -15.91
C VAL A 412 -14.02 -31.29 -15.92
N ILE A 413 -14.64 -30.94 -17.05
CA ILE A 413 -16.09 -30.79 -17.18
C ILE A 413 -16.78 -32.14 -16.96
N SER A 414 -16.21 -33.24 -17.47
CA SER A 414 -16.75 -34.59 -17.25
C SER A 414 -16.70 -34.96 -15.76
N CYS A 415 -15.59 -34.70 -15.08
CA CYS A 415 -15.47 -34.93 -13.64
C CYS A 415 -16.47 -34.09 -12.81
N ILE A 416 -16.72 -32.83 -13.18
CA ILE A 416 -17.71 -31.98 -12.51
C ILE A 416 -19.11 -32.60 -12.62
N ARG A 417 -19.47 -33.10 -13.81
CA ARG A 417 -20.76 -33.76 -14.06
C ARG A 417 -20.88 -35.10 -13.34
N GLU A 418 -19.85 -35.94 -13.38
CA GLU A 418 -19.82 -37.25 -12.71
C GLU A 418 -19.90 -37.14 -11.19
N THR A 419 -19.34 -36.06 -10.60
CA THR A 419 -19.45 -35.77 -9.16
C THR A 419 -20.75 -35.06 -8.78
N GLY A 420 -21.68 -34.90 -9.72
CA GLY A 420 -23.01 -34.36 -9.49
C GLY A 420 -23.07 -32.84 -9.24
N GLU A 421 -22.04 -32.09 -9.65
CA GLU A 421 -21.99 -30.62 -9.56
C GLU A 421 -22.14 -30.06 -8.12
N ARG A 422 -21.73 -30.85 -7.13
CA ARG A 422 -21.85 -30.50 -5.68
C ARG A 422 -20.52 -30.12 -5.03
N PHE A 423 -19.44 -30.12 -5.81
CA PHE A 423 -18.09 -30.04 -5.28
C PHE A 423 -17.29 -28.91 -5.91
N GLY A 424 -16.38 -28.33 -5.12
CA GLY A 424 -15.50 -27.26 -5.56
C GLY A 424 -14.22 -27.78 -6.24
N ALA A 425 -13.46 -26.86 -6.82
CA ALA A 425 -12.26 -27.14 -7.62
C ALA A 425 -11.23 -28.06 -6.95
N SER A 426 -11.01 -27.92 -5.64
CA SER A 426 -10.05 -28.77 -4.91
C SER A 426 -10.46 -30.25 -4.95
N TYR A 427 -11.74 -30.53 -4.78
CA TYR A 427 -12.24 -31.90 -4.75
C TYR A 427 -12.21 -32.53 -6.14
N VAL A 428 -12.59 -31.77 -7.17
CA VAL A 428 -12.50 -32.19 -8.57
C VAL A 428 -11.04 -32.48 -8.95
N ALA A 429 -10.09 -31.63 -8.55
CA ALA A 429 -8.66 -31.88 -8.75
C ALA A 429 -8.17 -33.15 -8.02
N ASP A 430 -8.66 -33.41 -6.80
CA ASP A 430 -8.35 -34.63 -6.04
C ASP A 430 -8.86 -35.91 -6.75
N VAL A 431 -10.06 -35.87 -7.35
CA VAL A 431 -10.61 -37.00 -8.12
C VAL A 431 -9.80 -37.23 -9.39
N LEU A 432 -9.54 -36.19 -10.18
CA LEU A 432 -8.74 -36.29 -11.42
C LEU A 432 -7.31 -36.79 -11.19
N ALA A 433 -6.70 -36.38 -10.07
CA ALA A 433 -5.36 -36.81 -9.67
C ALA A 433 -5.31 -38.22 -9.03
N GLY A 434 -6.46 -38.87 -8.79
CA GLY A 434 -6.51 -40.20 -8.17
C GLY A 434 -6.15 -40.20 -6.68
N SER A 435 -6.54 -39.15 -5.95
CA SER A 435 -6.26 -39.01 -4.52
C SER A 435 -6.88 -40.15 -3.69
N LYS A 436 -6.16 -40.61 -2.66
CA LYS A 436 -6.60 -41.70 -1.75
C LYS A 436 -7.40 -41.18 -0.54
N SER A 437 -7.91 -39.95 -0.59
CA SER A 437 -8.62 -39.35 0.55
C SER A 437 -9.83 -40.18 0.98
N ALA A 438 -10.09 -40.26 2.29
CA ALA A 438 -11.26 -40.97 2.84
C ALA A 438 -12.57 -40.41 2.23
N ARG A 439 -12.65 -39.09 2.09
CA ARG A 439 -13.80 -38.39 1.51
C ARG A 439 -14.13 -38.80 0.07
N ILE A 440 -13.14 -39.18 -0.74
CA ILE A 440 -13.42 -39.68 -2.11
C ILE A 440 -14.08 -41.05 -2.06
N ARG A 441 -13.57 -41.96 -1.22
CA ARG A 441 -14.10 -43.31 -1.03
C ARG A 441 -15.50 -43.29 -0.41
N GLU A 442 -15.72 -42.42 0.57
CA GLU A 442 -17.03 -42.24 1.22
C GLU A 442 -18.11 -41.77 0.24
N ASN A 443 -17.75 -40.95 -0.75
CA ASN A 443 -18.67 -40.51 -1.80
C ASN A 443 -18.74 -41.51 -2.99
N GLY A 444 -17.99 -42.62 -2.94
CA GLY A 444 -17.91 -43.60 -4.04
C GLY A 444 -17.25 -43.08 -5.31
N HIS A 445 -16.54 -41.96 -5.23
CA HIS A 445 -15.93 -41.29 -6.38
C HIS A 445 -14.60 -41.91 -6.82
N ASP A 446 -14.09 -42.91 -6.10
CA ASP A 446 -12.98 -43.77 -6.50
C ASP A 446 -13.35 -44.75 -7.64
N ARG A 447 -14.65 -44.89 -7.94
CA ARG A 447 -15.18 -45.77 -8.99
C ARG A 447 -15.60 -45.04 -10.26
N LEU A 448 -15.50 -43.71 -10.27
CA LEU A 448 -15.87 -42.87 -11.41
C LEU A 448 -14.86 -43.02 -12.54
N ALA A 449 -15.31 -42.83 -13.79
CA ALA A 449 -14.43 -42.85 -14.95
C ALA A 449 -13.41 -41.69 -14.89
N ALA A 450 -13.81 -40.56 -14.30
CA ALA A 450 -12.94 -39.44 -14.05
C ALA A 450 -11.83 -39.71 -13.01
N TYR A 451 -11.94 -40.73 -12.15
CA TYR A 451 -10.97 -40.99 -11.08
C TYR A 451 -9.61 -41.41 -11.62
N GLY A 452 -8.58 -40.59 -11.37
CA GLY A 452 -7.23 -40.85 -11.88
C GLY A 452 -7.14 -40.82 -13.41
N SER A 453 -8.15 -40.27 -14.10
CA SER A 453 -8.16 -40.08 -15.56
C SER A 453 -7.12 -39.06 -16.02
N GLY A 454 -6.72 -38.16 -15.12
CA GLY A 454 -5.81 -37.06 -15.39
C GLY A 454 -4.32 -37.42 -15.38
N ARG A 455 -3.93 -38.59 -15.91
CA ARG A 455 -2.54 -39.05 -15.94
C ARG A 455 -1.69 -38.08 -16.78
N GLY A 456 -0.72 -37.42 -16.15
CA GLY A 456 0.17 -36.46 -16.81
C GLY A 456 0.29 -35.11 -16.10
N TYR A 457 -0.67 -34.79 -15.21
CA TYR A 457 -0.64 -33.56 -14.43
C TYR A 457 -0.74 -33.85 -12.93
N THR A 458 -0.03 -33.06 -12.13
CA THR A 458 -0.15 -33.09 -10.68
C THR A 458 -1.48 -32.50 -10.24
N ARG A 459 -1.89 -32.81 -9.00
CA ARG A 459 -3.08 -32.22 -8.37
C ARG A 459 -3.10 -30.69 -8.46
N ASP A 460 -1.96 -30.05 -8.24
CA ASP A 460 -1.85 -28.59 -8.26
C ASP A 460 -1.98 -28.04 -9.69
N GLN A 461 -1.47 -28.77 -10.69
CA GLN A 461 -1.69 -28.43 -12.10
C GLN A 461 -3.17 -28.56 -12.50
N TRP A 462 -3.85 -29.63 -12.08
CA TRP A 462 -5.30 -29.76 -12.28
C TRP A 462 -6.08 -28.61 -11.66
N LEU A 463 -5.71 -28.22 -10.44
CA LEU A 463 -6.34 -27.11 -9.75
C LEU A 463 -6.15 -25.79 -10.52
N LEU A 464 -4.96 -25.53 -11.08
CA LEU A 464 -4.68 -24.36 -11.91
C LEU A 464 -5.54 -24.34 -13.20
N PHE A 465 -5.69 -25.49 -13.88
CA PHE A 465 -6.53 -25.56 -15.07
C PHE A 465 -8.00 -25.30 -14.78
N ILE A 466 -8.53 -25.91 -13.70
CA ILE A 466 -9.92 -25.70 -13.29
C ILE A 466 -10.17 -24.21 -12.98
N GLN A 467 -9.23 -23.54 -12.32
CA GLN A 467 -9.30 -22.11 -12.02
C GLN A 467 -9.32 -21.26 -13.28
N GLU A 468 -8.41 -21.52 -14.22
CA GLU A 468 -8.36 -20.80 -15.48
C GLU A 468 -9.64 -20.99 -16.30
N MET A 469 -10.23 -22.19 -16.27
CA MET A 469 -11.51 -22.47 -16.91
C MET A 469 -12.67 -21.69 -16.28
N VAL A 470 -12.67 -21.53 -14.95
CA VAL A 470 -13.65 -20.68 -14.25
C VAL A 470 -13.45 -19.22 -14.64
N GLY A 471 -12.22 -18.71 -14.58
CA GLY A 471 -11.90 -17.32 -14.94
C GLY A 471 -12.22 -16.97 -16.40
N LYS A 472 -12.02 -17.90 -17.33
CA LYS A 472 -12.38 -17.75 -18.76
C LYS A 472 -13.87 -18.03 -19.05
N GLY A 473 -14.66 -18.41 -18.05
CA GLY A 473 -16.10 -18.69 -18.16
C GLY A 473 -16.47 -20.01 -18.83
N PHE A 474 -15.53 -20.95 -18.97
CA PHE A 474 -15.81 -22.29 -19.49
C PHE A 474 -16.53 -23.19 -18.48
N VAL A 475 -16.40 -22.90 -17.19
CA VAL A 475 -17.12 -23.52 -16.07
C VAL A 475 -17.63 -22.40 -15.16
N ALA A 476 -18.81 -22.56 -14.58
CA ALA A 476 -19.32 -21.59 -13.62
C ALA A 476 -19.04 -22.07 -12.18
N SER A 477 -18.81 -21.12 -11.28
CA SER A 477 -18.71 -21.37 -9.85
C SER A 477 -19.91 -20.70 -9.18
N THR A 478 -20.74 -21.45 -8.48
CA THR A 478 -21.94 -20.94 -7.80
C THR A 478 -21.82 -21.12 -6.28
N GLY A 479 -22.44 -20.20 -5.53
CA GLY A 479 -22.44 -20.19 -4.06
C GLY A 479 -21.42 -19.23 -3.44
N GLY A 480 -21.80 -18.59 -2.33
CA GLY A 480 -20.93 -17.66 -1.60
C GLY A 480 -20.01 -18.36 -0.61
N ARG A 481 -20.59 -19.00 0.42
CA ARG A 481 -19.83 -19.61 1.55
C ARG A 481 -19.03 -20.87 1.15
N TYR A 482 -19.50 -21.58 0.12
CA TYR A 482 -18.90 -22.80 -0.43
C TYR A 482 -19.09 -22.82 -1.95
N PRO A 483 -18.11 -22.33 -2.73
CA PRO A 483 -18.22 -22.33 -4.20
C PRO A 483 -18.20 -23.76 -4.74
N VAL A 484 -19.25 -24.14 -5.46
CA VAL A 484 -19.38 -25.40 -6.18
C VAL A 484 -19.25 -25.16 -7.68
N LEU A 485 -18.64 -26.11 -8.39
CA LEU A 485 -18.47 -26.02 -9.84
C LEU A 485 -19.69 -26.59 -10.54
N VAL A 486 -20.24 -25.84 -11.49
CA VAL A 486 -21.40 -26.21 -12.29
C VAL A 486 -21.12 -26.00 -13.78
N SER A 487 -21.69 -26.86 -14.62
CA SER A 487 -21.59 -26.75 -16.06
C SER A 487 -22.45 -25.60 -16.59
N ASN A 488 -21.98 -24.92 -17.64
CA ASN A 488 -22.71 -23.86 -18.33
C ASN A 488 -22.80 -24.14 -19.85
N ASP A 489 -23.33 -23.19 -20.63
CA ASP A 489 -23.44 -23.33 -22.09
C ASP A 489 -22.09 -23.56 -22.78
N ARG A 490 -21.03 -22.87 -22.32
CA ARG A 490 -19.67 -23.06 -22.84
C ARG A 490 -19.12 -24.42 -22.47
N SER A 491 -19.39 -24.94 -21.26
CA SER A 491 -19.00 -26.30 -20.88
C SER A 491 -19.60 -27.34 -21.83
N ARG A 492 -20.88 -27.17 -22.21
CA ARG A 492 -21.55 -28.04 -23.20
C ARG A 492 -20.93 -27.93 -24.58
N ALA A 493 -20.56 -26.74 -25.01
CA ALA A 493 -19.90 -26.52 -26.31
C ALA A 493 -18.50 -27.15 -26.36
N VAL A 494 -17.73 -27.10 -25.26
CA VAL A 494 -16.42 -27.78 -25.15
C VAL A 494 -16.57 -29.29 -25.28
N LEU A 495 -17.48 -29.92 -24.51
CA LEU A 495 -17.72 -31.36 -24.59
C LEU A 495 -18.22 -31.82 -25.96
N ALA A 496 -18.91 -30.94 -26.70
CA ALA A 496 -19.34 -31.21 -28.07
C ALA A 496 -18.24 -30.96 -29.12
N GLY A 497 -17.02 -30.61 -28.71
CA GLY A 497 -15.89 -30.30 -29.60
C GLY A 497 -16.07 -29.02 -30.42
N LYS A 498 -17.01 -28.14 -30.04
CA LYS A 498 -17.37 -26.95 -30.84
C LYS A 498 -16.49 -25.74 -30.59
N ILE A 499 -15.86 -25.65 -29.43
CA ILE A 499 -14.99 -24.53 -29.06
C ILE A 499 -13.68 -25.05 -28.44
N PRO A 500 -12.51 -24.56 -28.89
CA PRO A 500 -11.25 -24.90 -28.27
C PRO A 500 -11.10 -24.21 -26.91
N VAL A 501 -10.31 -24.82 -26.02
CA VAL A 501 -10.01 -24.28 -24.69
C VAL A 501 -8.51 -23.98 -24.58
N PRO A 502 -8.07 -22.75 -24.90
CA PRO A 502 -6.68 -22.36 -24.68
C PRO A 502 -6.40 -22.30 -23.18
N LEU A 503 -5.40 -23.04 -22.69
CA LEU A 503 -4.97 -23.04 -21.29
C LEU A 503 -3.49 -22.65 -21.17
N ALA A 504 -3.13 -22.06 -20.04
CA ALA A 504 -1.75 -21.72 -19.70
C ALA A 504 -0.93 -22.98 -19.37
N GLU A 505 0.26 -23.12 -19.95
CA GLU A 505 1.21 -24.15 -19.52
C GLU A 505 1.58 -23.94 -18.03
N PRO A 506 1.52 -24.99 -17.19
CA PRO A 506 1.94 -24.88 -15.80
C PRO A 506 3.43 -24.58 -15.70
N ARG A 507 3.79 -23.43 -15.13
CA ARG A 507 5.19 -23.02 -14.99
C ARG A 507 5.94 -23.93 -14.00
N PRO A 508 7.20 -24.34 -14.29
CA PRO A 508 8.13 -24.69 -13.22
C PRO A 508 8.41 -23.45 -12.34
N GLU A 509 8.75 -23.72 -11.08
CA GLU A 509 8.87 -22.75 -9.99
C GLU A 509 9.51 -21.41 -10.41
N GLY A 510 8.78 -20.31 -10.22
CA GLY A 510 9.19 -18.97 -10.61
C GLY A 510 10.47 -18.54 -9.91
N VAL A 511 11.50 -18.25 -10.70
CA VAL A 511 12.70 -17.54 -10.27
C VAL A 511 12.29 -16.07 -10.06
N ILE A 512 12.59 -15.51 -8.88
CA ILE A 512 12.57 -14.06 -8.69
C ILE A 512 13.85 -13.57 -9.39
N ALA A 513 13.74 -13.27 -10.69
CA ALA A 513 14.88 -12.75 -11.44
C ALA A 513 14.92 -11.23 -11.27
N ALA A 514 15.97 -10.73 -10.62
CA ALA A 514 16.27 -9.30 -10.59
C ALA A 514 16.99 -8.89 -11.89
N ARG A 515 16.56 -7.77 -12.47
CA ARG A 515 17.37 -6.95 -13.38
C ARG A 515 17.16 -5.50 -13.00
N VAL A 516 18.23 -4.84 -12.58
CA VAL A 516 18.29 -3.38 -12.52
C VAL A 516 19.64 -2.96 -13.10
N GLU A 517 19.63 -2.33 -14.27
CA GLU A 517 20.69 -1.40 -14.68
C GLU A 517 20.36 -0.06 -13.99
N ASN A 518 21.36 0.55 -13.35
CA ASN A 518 21.23 1.84 -12.65
C ASN A 518 21.83 2.96 -13.51
N ASP A 519 21.11 4.07 -13.66
CA ASP A 519 21.54 5.27 -14.42
C ASP A 519 22.38 6.29 -13.59
N TYR A 520 22.92 5.88 -12.44
CA TYR A 520 23.64 6.76 -11.50
C TYR A 520 24.87 6.06 -10.87
N ASP A 521 25.83 6.84 -10.37
CA ASP A 521 27.01 6.31 -9.67
C ASP A 521 26.62 5.67 -8.33
N GLU A 522 26.56 4.34 -8.33
CA GLU A 522 26.17 3.53 -7.18
C GLU A 522 27.14 3.70 -6.00
N ALA A 523 28.43 3.86 -6.27
CA ALA A 523 29.44 4.03 -5.23
C ALA A 523 29.27 5.39 -4.52
N LEU A 524 29.02 6.46 -5.28
CA LEU A 524 28.69 7.77 -4.70
C LEU A 524 27.37 7.73 -3.95
N PHE A 525 26.33 7.12 -4.52
CA PHE A 525 25.02 6.98 -3.86
C PHE A 525 25.15 6.31 -2.48
N LEU A 526 25.88 5.19 -2.39
CA LEU A 526 26.11 4.48 -1.13
C LEU A 526 26.91 5.33 -0.13
N ARG A 527 27.89 6.10 -0.60
CA ARG A 527 28.66 7.04 0.24
C ARG A 527 27.76 8.15 0.80
N LEU A 528 26.94 8.77 -0.04
CA LEU A 528 26.00 9.82 0.38
C LEU A 528 24.93 9.26 1.31
N ARG A 529 24.47 8.01 1.09
CA ARG A 529 23.51 7.32 1.97
C ARG A 529 24.09 7.10 3.37
N ARG A 530 25.37 6.71 3.47
CA ARG A 530 26.08 6.59 4.76
C ARG A 530 26.25 7.95 5.44
N LEU A 531 26.65 8.99 4.70
CA LEU A 531 26.76 10.35 5.25
C LEU A 531 25.40 10.84 5.79
N ARG A 532 24.34 10.65 5.02
CA ARG A 532 22.97 11.00 5.43
C ARG A 532 22.58 10.36 6.75
N LYS A 533 22.92 9.07 6.94
CA LYS A 533 22.66 8.37 8.20
C LYS A 533 23.41 9.02 9.37
N VAL A 534 24.71 9.30 9.22
CA VAL A 534 25.51 9.98 10.26
C VAL A 534 24.93 11.35 10.63
N VAL A 535 24.53 12.14 9.65
CA VAL A 535 23.92 13.46 9.88
C VAL A 535 22.55 13.33 10.58
N ALA A 536 21.74 12.37 10.16
CA ALA A 536 20.42 12.11 10.73
C ALA A 536 20.50 11.67 12.20
N ASP A 537 21.48 10.82 12.54
CA ASP A 537 21.70 10.35 13.90
C ASP A 537 22.13 11.50 14.84
N LEU A 538 23.00 12.40 14.37
CA LEU A 538 23.40 13.62 15.10
C LEU A 538 22.23 14.56 15.37
N ASP A 539 21.28 14.64 14.45
CA ASP A 539 20.12 15.52 14.55
C ASP A 539 18.90 14.83 15.20
N HIS A 540 19.01 13.55 15.56
CA HIS A 540 17.93 12.71 16.10
C HIS A 540 16.66 12.67 15.24
N VAL A 541 16.84 12.64 13.91
CA VAL A 541 15.75 12.55 12.93
C VAL A 541 15.94 11.33 12.01
N PRO A 542 14.88 10.79 11.39
CA PRO A 542 15.04 9.76 10.36
C PRO A 542 15.86 10.24 9.14
N PRO A 543 16.66 9.38 8.48
CA PRO A 543 17.51 9.76 7.34
C PRO A 543 16.79 10.49 6.21
N PHE A 544 15.58 10.07 5.87
CA PHE A 544 14.81 10.68 4.79
C PHE A 544 14.38 12.13 5.09
N VAL A 545 14.35 12.55 6.36
CA VAL A 545 14.09 13.94 6.74
C VAL A 545 15.25 14.85 6.31
N VAL A 546 16.49 14.34 6.30
CA VAL A 546 17.67 15.03 5.76
C VAL A 546 17.52 15.14 4.24
N PHE A 547 17.58 14.01 3.52
CA PHE A 547 17.34 13.94 2.06
C PHE A 547 16.67 12.62 1.66
N HIS A 548 15.79 12.63 0.67
CA HIS A 548 15.22 11.41 0.09
C HIS A 548 16.24 10.66 -0.79
N ASP A 549 16.04 9.37 -1.06
CA ASP A 549 16.92 8.59 -1.94
C ASP A 549 16.98 9.19 -3.35
N ARG A 550 15.85 9.67 -3.87
CA ARG A 550 15.79 10.41 -5.14
C ARG A 550 16.78 11.58 -5.18
N SER A 551 16.84 12.38 -4.11
CA SER A 551 17.79 13.49 -3.99
C SER A 551 19.24 13.01 -4.02
N LEU A 552 19.55 11.89 -3.34
CA LEU A 552 20.90 11.32 -3.33
C LEU A 552 21.31 10.76 -4.69
N LYS A 553 20.39 10.13 -5.43
CA LYS A 553 20.64 9.64 -6.79
C LYS A 553 20.88 10.80 -7.75
N GLU A 554 20.09 11.86 -7.64
CA GLU A 554 20.28 13.07 -8.44
C GLU A 554 21.64 13.71 -8.16
N MET A 555 22.05 13.83 -6.88
CA MET A 555 23.42 14.25 -6.51
C MET A 555 24.50 13.32 -7.10
N ALA A 556 24.24 12.00 -7.12
CA ALA A 556 25.15 11.00 -7.68
C ALA A 556 25.14 10.94 -9.22
N THR A 557 24.22 11.69 -9.85
CA THR A 557 24.12 11.81 -11.31
C THR A 557 24.74 13.13 -11.77
N SER A 558 24.44 14.24 -11.08
CA SER A 558 24.84 15.59 -11.49
C SER A 558 26.13 16.11 -10.83
N TYR A 559 26.58 15.54 -9.71
CA TYR A 559 27.80 15.93 -9.01
C TYR A 559 27.90 17.45 -8.71
N PRO A 560 26.90 18.06 -8.04
CA PRO A 560 26.81 19.50 -7.84
C PRO A 560 28.08 20.07 -7.17
N THR A 561 28.52 21.25 -7.64
CA THR A 561 29.76 21.88 -7.17
C THR A 561 29.54 23.13 -6.32
N THR A 562 28.39 23.80 -6.50
CA THR A 562 28.04 25.04 -5.83
C THR A 562 26.76 24.89 -5.01
N GLY A 563 26.54 25.80 -4.04
CA GLY A 563 25.28 25.84 -3.29
C GLY A 563 24.07 26.15 -4.18
N VAL A 564 24.28 26.84 -5.31
CA VAL A 564 23.24 27.12 -6.31
C VAL A 564 22.86 25.84 -7.04
N ALA A 565 23.84 25.11 -7.61
CA ALA A 565 23.59 23.81 -8.23
C ALA A 565 22.98 22.79 -7.24
N PHE A 566 23.36 22.87 -5.95
CA PHE A 566 22.79 22.02 -4.92
C PHE A 566 21.31 22.32 -4.60
N LEU A 567 20.85 23.56 -4.80
CA LEU A 567 19.43 23.93 -4.65
C LEU A 567 18.56 23.45 -5.80
N GLU A 568 19.14 23.17 -6.96
CA GLU A 568 18.42 22.63 -8.11
C GLU A 568 18.02 21.16 -7.91
N ILE A 569 18.69 20.45 -6.99
CA ILE A 569 18.40 19.06 -6.66
C ILE A 569 17.02 18.93 -5.99
N TYR A 570 16.25 17.93 -6.43
CA TYR A 570 14.93 17.64 -5.89
C TYR A 570 14.93 17.51 -4.36
N GLY A 571 14.06 18.27 -3.68
CA GLY A 571 13.84 18.19 -2.24
C GLY A 571 14.87 18.90 -1.36
N VAL A 572 15.76 19.71 -1.96
CA VAL A 572 16.69 20.58 -1.24
C VAL A 572 16.07 21.98 -1.06
N SER A 573 15.74 22.35 0.18
CA SER A 573 15.30 23.72 0.53
C SER A 573 16.45 24.59 1.02
N GLU A 574 16.27 25.92 1.07
CA GLU A 574 17.28 26.85 1.64
C GLU A 574 17.70 26.46 3.07
N ALA A 575 16.72 26.03 3.89
CA ALA A 575 16.98 25.57 5.26
C ALA A 575 17.88 24.32 5.27
N LYS A 576 17.62 23.36 4.36
CA LYS A 576 18.43 22.15 4.22
C LYS A 576 19.81 22.43 3.62
N LEU A 577 19.92 23.32 2.63
CA LEU A 577 21.22 23.76 2.11
C LEU A 577 22.07 24.36 3.23
N LYS A 578 21.50 25.30 4.01
CA LYS A 578 22.23 25.96 5.10
C LYS A 578 22.65 24.97 6.19
N ARG A 579 21.80 23.99 6.50
CA ARG A 579 22.04 23.03 7.59
C ARG A 579 22.95 21.86 7.18
N TYR A 580 22.83 21.37 5.95
CA TYR A 580 23.45 20.12 5.50
C TYR A 580 24.36 20.26 4.28
N GLY A 581 24.17 21.28 3.44
CA GLY A 581 24.77 21.38 2.10
C GLY A 581 26.29 21.23 2.07
N ARG A 582 27.01 21.92 2.97
CA ARG A 582 28.48 21.84 3.04
C ARG A 582 29.00 20.42 3.20
N ARG A 583 28.40 19.63 4.10
CA ARG A 583 28.84 18.25 4.38
C ARG A 583 28.68 17.35 3.15
N PHE A 584 27.60 17.54 2.39
CA PHE A 584 27.32 16.74 1.20
C PHE A 584 28.17 17.16 0.00
N LEU A 585 28.34 18.46 -0.24
CA LEU A 585 29.24 18.98 -1.28
C LEU A 585 30.68 18.49 -1.06
N ASP A 586 31.20 18.57 0.17
CA ASP A 586 32.55 18.08 0.51
C ASP A 586 32.69 16.57 0.23
N ALA A 587 31.64 15.77 0.45
CA ALA A 587 31.66 14.34 0.19
C ALA A 587 31.61 14.00 -1.31
N ILE A 588 30.87 14.79 -2.09
CA ILE A 588 30.80 14.68 -3.55
C ILE A 588 32.16 15.06 -4.16
N ASP A 589 32.74 16.19 -3.74
CA ASP A 589 34.07 16.63 -4.18
C ASP A 589 35.14 15.59 -3.90
N LYS A 590 35.13 15.04 -2.69
CA LYS A 590 36.08 13.98 -2.31
C LYS A 590 35.91 12.73 -3.18
N HIS A 591 34.69 12.30 -3.48
CA HIS A 591 34.45 11.16 -4.37
C HIS A 591 34.92 11.43 -5.79
N CYS A 592 34.63 12.62 -6.33
CA CYS A 592 35.07 13.04 -7.67
C CYS A 592 36.60 13.06 -7.77
N ALA A 593 37.29 13.59 -6.74
CA ALA A 593 38.75 13.59 -6.68
C ALA A 593 39.35 12.18 -6.59
N GLU A 594 38.73 11.27 -5.83
CA GLU A 594 39.17 9.89 -5.67
C GLU A 594 38.98 9.04 -6.95
N HIS A 595 37.98 9.36 -7.79
CA HIS A 595 37.61 8.58 -8.97
C HIS A 595 37.91 9.29 -10.31
N GLY A 596 38.55 10.46 -10.28
CA GLY A 596 38.95 11.21 -11.48
C GLY A 596 37.79 11.78 -12.30
N ILE A 597 36.67 12.12 -11.65
CA ILE A 597 35.49 12.69 -12.32
C ILE A 597 35.76 14.17 -12.62
N GLY A 598 35.92 14.49 -13.90
CA GLY A 598 36.30 15.81 -14.40
C GLY A 598 35.15 16.83 -14.44
N PRO A 599 35.45 18.14 -14.61
CA PRO A 599 34.44 19.20 -14.65
C PRO A 599 33.35 19.01 -15.70
N GLU A 600 33.69 18.39 -16.84
CA GLU A 600 32.76 18.07 -17.93
C GLU A 600 31.61 17.11 -17.54
N GLN A 601 31.73 16.37 -16.44
CA GLN A 601 30.72 15.45 -15.93
C GLN A 601 29.93 16.02 -14.73
N ARG A 602 30.24 17.26 -14.31
CA ARG A 602 29.66 17.90 -13.13
C ARG A 602 28.74 19.06 -13.53
N SER A 603 27.61 19.20 -12.85
CA SER A 603 26.76 20.39 -12.93
C SER A 603 27.38 21.52 -12.10
N GLY A 604 27.80 22.59 -12.78
CA GLY A 604 28.42 23.79 -12.21
C GLY A 604 27.44 24.67 -11.45
#